data_AF-A0A352FF55-F1
#
_entry.id   AF-A0A352FF55-F1
#
_cell.length_a   1.000
_cell.length_b   1.000
_cell.length_c   1.000
_cell.angle_alpha   90.00
_cell.angle_beta   90.00
_cell.angle_gamma   90.00
#
_symmetry.space_group_name_H-M   'P 1'
#
loop_
_entity.id
_entity.type
_entity.pdbx_description
1 polymer ?
#
loop_
_entity_poly.entity_id
_entity_poly.type
_entity_poly.pdbx_seq_one_letter_code
_entity_poly.pdbx_strand_id
1 'polypeptide(L)'
;MLESMRADIISKDKIQYKLKYNRFKNSLARVESMNNWKEFNRYGFIGKYQFGKSALEATGYGSITLLDFKVNPGIFPEAEQEKAMDILLKINETSLNEYFKRYVGYTVSDTIRITRAGILAAAHLAGPANVRQYLDSFGSKNLKDRMGTSISDYLYRFSR
;
A
#
# COMPACT_ATOMS: atom_id res chain seq x y z
N MET A 1 -22.13 10.79 -21.48
CA MET A 1 -21.13 11.88 -21.33
C MET A 1 -20.42 11.82 -19.98
N LEU A 2 -21.13 11.80 -18.83
CA LEU A 2 -20.50 11.70 -17.50
C LEU A 2 -19.82 10.34 -17.25
N GLU A 3 -20.48 9.22 -17.55
CA GLU A 3 -19.90 7.88 -17.39
C GLU A 3 -18.63 7.65 -18.23
N SER A 4 -18.62 8.16 -19.47
CA SER A 4 -17.45 8.09 -20.36
C SER A 4 -16.27 8.91 -19.84
N MET A 5 -16.53 10.09 -19.26
CA MET A 5 -15.48 10.90 -18.63
C MET A 5 -14.92 10.21 -17.38
N ARG A 6 -15.77 9.62 -16.56
CA ARG A 6 -15.35 8.87 -15.36
C ARG A 6 -14.51 7.64 -15.73
N ALA A 7 -14.90 6.91 -16.77
CA ALA A 7 -14.12 5.78 -17.29
C ALA A 7 -12.73 6.22 -17.78
N ASP A 8 -12.64 7.37 -18.48
CA ASP A 8 -11.37 7.94 -18.94
C ASP A 8 -10.45 8.33 -17.77
N ILE A 9 -10.97 8.98 -16.72
CA ILE A 9 -10.20 9.33 -15.51
C ILE A 9 -9.58 8.08 -14.87
N ILE A 10 -10.38 7.03 -14.66
CA ILE A 10 -9.90 5.79 -14.04
C ILE A 10 -8.86 5.11 -14.93
N SER A 11 -9.10 5.10 -16.25
CA SER A 11 -8.18 4.50 -17.22
C SER A 11 -6.83 5.22 -17.21
N LYS A 12 -6.83 6.56 -17.28
CA LYS A 12 -5.63 7.39 -17.23
C LYS A 12 -4.86 7.21 -15.93
N ASP A 13 -5.55 7.22 -14.77
CA ASP A 13 -4.91 6.97 -13.47
C ASP A 13 -4.25 5.58 -13.41
N LYS A 14 -4.94 4.54 -13.91
CA LYS A 14 -4.36 3.18 -13.99
C LYS A 14 -3.13 3.11 -14.89
N ILE A 15 -3.16 3.78 -16.04
CA ILE A 15 -2.00 3.84 -16.96
C ILE A 15 -0.83 4.56 -16.29
N GLN A 16 -1.08 5.71 -15.67
CA GLN A 16 -0.04 6.48 -14.97
C GLN A 16 0.57 5.70 -13.80
N TYR A 17 -0.25 5.02 -13.00
CA TYR A 17 0.22 4.12 -11.95
C TYR A 17 1.16 3.04 -12.50
N LYS A 18 0.77 2.36 -13.59
CA LYS A 18 1.59 1.32 -14.22
C LYS A 18 2.92 1.86 -14.75
N LEU A 19 2.90 3.03 -15.41
CA LEU A 19 4.12 3.67 -15.91
C LEU A 19 5.09 4.07 -14.78
N LYS A 20 4.54 4.43 -13.61
CA LYS A 20 5.31 4.85 -12.43
C LYS A 20 5.50 3.74 -11.39
N TYR A 21 5.19 2.48 -11.72
CA TYR A 21 5.10 1.39 -10.74
C TYR A 21 6.37 1.21 -9.90
N ASN A 22 7.55 1.18 -10.53
CA ASN A 22 8.82 1.06 -9.80
C ASN A 22 9.12 2.29 -8.93
N ARG A 23 8.76 3.49 -9.39
CA ARG A 23 8.90 4.72 -8.59
C ARG A 23 7.96 4.71 -7.39
N PHE A 24 6.74 4.20 -7.56
CA PHE A 24 5.79 4.00 -6.48
C PHE A 24 6.35 3.05 -5.42
N LYS A 25 6.82 1.86 -5.81
CA LYS A 25 7.47 0.90 -4.89
C LYS A 25 8.67 1.51 -4.17
N ASN A 26 9.59 2.16 -4.90
CA ASN A 26 10.76 2.81 -4.29
C ASN A 26 10.37 3.93 -3.31
N SER A 27 9.28 4.66 -3.57
CA SER A 27 8.79 5.71 -2.67
C SER A 27 8.18 5.10 -1.40
N LEU A 28 7.45 4.00 -1.54
CA LEU A 28 6.91 3.22 -0.42
C LEU A 28 8.03 2.66 0.44
N ALA A 29 9.00 1.96 -0.15
CA ALA A 29 10.19 1.45 0.54
C ALA A 29 10.99 2.54 1.26
N ARG A 30 11.10 3.74 0.66
CA ARG A 30 11.78 4.87 1.31
C ARG A 30 11.06 5.33 2.57
N VAL A 31 9.72 5.36 2.55
CA VAL A 31 8.90 5.69 3.71
C VAL A 31 9.01 4.63 4.79
N GLU A 32 8.96 3.36 4.40
CA GLU A 32 8.92 2.23 5.34
C GLU A 32 10.28 1.97 6.01
N SER A 33 11.39 2.02 5.26
CA SER A 33 12.70 1.65 5.80
C SER A 33 13.88 2.43 5.22
N MET A 34 13.64 3.56 4.56
CA MET A 34 14.69 4.25 3.78
C MET A 34 15.34 3.34 2.71
N ASN A 35 14.57 2.39 2.15
CA ASN A 35 15.04 1.32 1.25
C ASN A 35 16.03 0.31 1.88
N ASN A 36 16.18 0.27 3.20
CA ASN A 36 16.98 -0.76 3.85
C ASN A 36 16.22 -2.09 3.87
N TRP A 37 16.67 -3.06 3.06
CA TRP A 37 16.05 -4.39 3.00
C TRP A 37 16.39 -5.28 4.20
N LYS A 38 17.35 -4.89 5.05
CA LYS A 38 17.70 -5.60 6.29
C LYS A 38 17.01 -5.02 7.52
N GLU A 39 16.19 -4.00 7.34
CA GLU A 39 15.54 -3.30 8.45
C GLU A 39 14.52 -4.18 9.17
N PHE A 40 14.37 -3.99 10.47
CA PHE A 40 13.29 -4.57 11.24
C PHE A 40 12.94 -3.64 12.40
N ASN A 41 11.71 -3.71 12.89
CA ASN A 41 11.29 -2.86 14.00
C ASN A 41 10.73 -3.66 15.19
N ARG A 42 10.55 -2.96 16.32
CA ARG A 42 10.06 -3.55 17.58
C ARG A 42 8.63 -4.08 17.51
N TYR A 43 7.87 -3.75 16.47
CA TYR A 43 6.48 -4.19 16.26
C TYR A 43 6.36 -5.43 15.38
N GLY A 44 7.47 -6.02 14.94
CA GLY A 44 7.45 -7.28 14.18
C GLY A 44 7.44 -7.10 12.67
N PHE A 45 7.67 -5.88 12.16
CA PHE A 45 7.79 -5.66 10.73
C PHE A 45 9.23 -5.83 10.26
N ILE A 46 9.41 -6.42 9.08
CA ILE A 46 10.73 -6.77 8.52
C ILE A 46 10.90 -6.32 7.06
N GLY A 47 12.13 -6.02 6.70
CA GLY A 47 12.55 -5.73 5.35
C GLY A 47 12.24 -4.32 4.84
N LYS A 48 12.52 -4.16 3.55
CA LYS A 48 12.44 -2.94 2.73
C LYS A 48 11.07 -2.26 2.77
N TYR A 49 10.03 -3.08 2.87
CA TYR A 49 8.64 -2.62 2.88
C TYR A 49 7.99 -2.78 4.25
N GLN A 50 8.76 -3.13 5.29
CA GLN A 50 8.26 -3.40 6.64
C GLN A 50 7.06 -4.36 6.59
N PHE A 51 7.26 -5.57 6.06
CA PHE A 51 6.22 -6.60 6.01
C PHE A 51 5.87 -7.08 7.42
N GLY A 52 4.57 -7.06 7.73
CA GLY A 52 4.04 -7.70 8.94
C GLY A 52 3.65 -9.15 8.68
N LYS A 53 3.36 -9.90 9.75
CA LYS A 53 3.02 -11.33 9.70
C LYS A 53 1.95 -11.67 8.65
N SER A 54 0.81 -10.98 8.66
CA SER A 54 -0.28 -11.26 7.72
C SER A 54 0.09 -10.97 6.27
N ALA A 55 0.96 -9.98 6.02
CA ALA A 55 1.44 -9.70 4.68
C ALA A 55 2.39 -10.82 4.20
N LEU A 56 3.31 -11.27 5.04
CA LEU A 56 4.18 -12.42 4.77
C LEU A 56 3.37 -13.69 4.48
N GLU A 57 2.34 -13.98 5.29
CA GLU A 57 1.44 -15.11 5.07
C GLU A 57 0.73 -15.01 3.71
N ALA A 58 0.16 -13.84 3.39
CA ALA A 58 -0.56 -13.61 2.14
C ALA A 58 0.35 -13.71 0.89
N THR A 59 1.64 -13.44 1.04
CA THR A 59 2.60 -13.47 -0.08
C THR A 59 3.41 -14.76 -0.16
N GLY A 60 3.13 -15.75 0.70
CA GLY A 60 3.81 -17.06 0.68
C GLY A 60 5.11 -17.14 1.50
N TYR A 61 5.41 -16.13 2.31
CA TYR A 61 6.61 -16.05 3.17
C TYR A 61 6.26 -16.16 4.67
N GLY A 62 5.10 -16.72 5.00
CA GLY A 62 4.58 -16.78 6.38
C GLY A 62 5.41 -17.61 7.37
N SER A 63 6.36 -18.42 6.89
CA SER A 63 7.32 -19.14 7.74
C SER A 63 8.43 -18.25 8.31
N ILE A 64 8.64 -17.05 7.75
CA ILE A 64 9.71 -16.14 8.16
C ILE A 64 9.27 -15.39 9.42
N THR A 65 10.00 -15.59 10.51
CA THR A 65 9.75 -14.88 11.76
C THR A 65 10.69 -13.67 11.93
N LEU A 66 10.28 -12.71 12.76
CA LEU A 66 11.14 -11.59 13.14
C LEU A 66 12.46 -12.07 13.76
N LEU A 67 12.42 -13.13 14.59
CA LEU A 67 13.60 -13.63 15.28
C LEU A 67 14.61 -14.21 14.28
N ASP A 68 14.15 -15.03 13.34
CA ASP A 68 15.00 -15.63 12.31
C ASP A 68 15.59 -14.55 11.40
N PHE A 69 14.77 -13.57 11.00
CA PHE A 69 15.21 -12.46 10.14
C PHE A 69 16.26 -11.57 10.82
N LYS A 70 16.11 -11.32 12.13
CA LYS A 70 17.12 -10.59 12.92
C LYS A 70 18.47 -11.31 12.93
N VAL A 71 18.47 -12.63 13.06
CA VAL A 71 19.68 -13.46 13.07
C VAL A 71 20.30 -13.49 11.68
N ASN A 72 19.48 -13.68 10.64
CA ASN A 72 19.94 -13.76 9.27
C ASN A 72 18.93 -13.11 8.31
N PRO A 73 19.11 -11.83 7.93
CA PRO A 73 18.26 -11.18 6.95
C PRO A 73 18.26 -11.87 5.57
N GLY A 74 19.29 -12.68 5.28
CA GLY A 74 19.42 -13.44 4.04
C GLY A 74 18.36 -14.52 3.83
N ILE A 75 17.57 -14.88 4.85
CA ILE A 75 16.40 -15.76 4.69
C ILE A 75 15.25 -15.09 3.92
N PHE A 76 15.26 -13.76 3.85
CA PHE A 76 14.33 -12.96 3.06
C PHE A 76 15.09 -11.87 2.31
N PRO A 77 15.90 -12.24 1.28
CA PRO A 77 16.74 -11.28 0.58
C PRO A 77 15.92 -10.28 -0.22
N GLU A 78 16.50 -9.13 -0.57
CA GLU A 78 15.79 -8.03 -1.24
C GLU A 78 14.97 -8.46 -2.46
N ALA A 79 15.49 -9.37 -3.29
CA ALA A 79 14.79 -9.89 -4.46
C ALA A 79 13.47 -10.62 -4.11
N GLU A 80 13.43 -11.35 -2.99
CA GLU A 80 12.21 -11.99 -2.50
C GLU A 80 11.24 -10.98 -1.89
N GLN A 81 11.76 -9.91 -1.28
CA GLN A 81 10.93 -8.81 -0.77
C GLN A 81 10.25 -8.03 -1.92
N GLU A 82 10.95 -7.82 -3.03
CA GLU A 82 10.36 -7.23 -4.24
C GLU A 82 9.24 -8.11 -4.81
N LYS A 83 9.44 -9.43 -4.88
CA LYS A 83 8.41 -10.39 -5.30
C LYS A 83 7.21 -10.37 -4.36
N ALA A 84 7.45 -10.41 -3.05
CA ALA A 84 6.39 -10.32 -2.05
C ALA A 84 5.59 -9.02 -2.20
N MET A 85 6.25 -7.89 -2.46
CA MET A 85 5.57 -6.61 -2.68
C MET A 85 4.70 -6.63 -3.94
N ASP A 86 5.19 -7.21 -5.04
CA ASP A 86 4.41 -7.35 -6.27
C ASP A 86 3.17 -8.24 -6.08
N ILE A 87 3.30 -9.33 -5.32
CA ILE A 87 2.18 -10.21 -4.95
C ILE A 87 1.17 -9.45 -4.09
N LEU A 88 1.64 -8.76 -3.04
CA LEU A 88 0.77 -8.03 -2.12
C LEU A 88 -0.01 -6.92 -2.83
N LEU A 89 0.65 -6.15 -3.70
CA LEU A 89 0.00 -5.12 -4.51
C LEU A 89 -1.05 -5.72 -5.43
N LYS A 90 -0.77 -6.86 -6.07
CA LYS A 90 -1.75 -7.54 -6.92
C LYS A 90 -2.96 -8.03 -6.14
N ILE A 91 -2.77 -8.64 -4.95
CA ILE A 91 -3.85 -9.06 -4.06
C ILE A 91 -4.71 -7.85 -3.68
N ASN A 92 -4.08 -6.76 -3.26
CA ASN A 92 -4.77 -5.54 -2.88
C ASN A 92 -5.50 -4.92 -4.08
N GLU A 93 -4.89 -4.90 -5.27
CA GLU A 93 -5.52 -4.42 -6.50
C GLU A 93 -6.80 -5.18 -6.83
N THR A 94 -6.78 -6.50 -6.73
CA THR A 94 -7.98 -7.32 -6.95
C THR A 94 -9.04 -7.03 -5.88
N SER A 95 -8.65 -6.99 -4.60
CA SER A 95 -9.60 -6.79 -3.49
C SER A 95 -10.24 -5.40 -3.45
N LEU A 96 -9.61 -4.39 -4.08
CA LEU A 96 -10.04 -2.99 -4.09
C LEU A 96 -10.55 -2.54 -5.47
N ASN A 97 -10.78 -3.46 -6.40
CA ASN A 97 -11.18 -3.13 -7.78
C ASN A 97 -12.38 -2.18 -7.86
N GLU A 98 -13.43 -2.45 -7.08
CA GLU A 98 -14.63 -1.61 -7.05
C GLU A 98 -14.38 -0.24 -6.41
N TYR A 99 -13.40 -0.14 -5.50
CA TYR A 99 -13.04 1.13 -4.86
C TYR A 99 -12.23 2.02 -5.79
N PHE A 100 -11.37 1.45 -6.65
CA PHE A 100 -10.74 2.25 -7.69
C PHE A 100 -11.76 2.84 -8.63
N LYS A 101 -12.76 2.05 -9.04
CA LYS A 101 -13.85 2.55 -9.87
C LYS A 101 -14.58 3.67 -9.13
N ARG A 102 -15.04 3.41 -7.90
CA ARG A 102 -15.90 4.35 -7.15
C ARG A 102 -15.20 5.65 -6.78
N TYR A 103 -13.92 5.63 -6.40
CA TYR A 103 -13.28 6.76 -5.73
C TYR A 103 -12.13 7.41 -6.49
N VAL A 104 -11.47 6.77 -7.45
CA VAL A 104 -10.36 7.43 -8.18
C VAL A 104 -10.85 8.69 -8.89
N GLY A 105 -10.13 9.79 -8.69
CA GLY A 105 -10.47 11.11 -9.22
C GLY A 105 -11.36 11.95 -8.30
N TYR A 106 -12.02 11.35 -7.30
CA TYR A 106 -12.77 12.10 -6.29
C TYR A 106 -11.86 12.69 -5.21
N THR A 107 -12.37 13.71 -4.54
CA THR A 107 -11.76 14.26 -3.33
C THR A 107 -12.50 13.73 -2.11
N VAL A 108 -11.76 13.22 -1.12
CA VAL A 108 -12.27 12.77 0.18
C VAL A 108 -11.64 13.65 1.27
N SER A 109 -12.37 13.88 2.37
CA SER A 109 -11.95 14.78 3.46
C SER A 109 -11.61 16.20 2.97
N ASP A 110 -12.34 16.66 1.96
CA ASP A 110 -12.25 17.97 1.28
C ASP A 110 -10.89 18.35 0.66
N THR A 111 -9.86 17.52 0.83
CA THR A 111 -8.46 17.89 0.51
C THR A 111 -7.67 16.80 -0.21
N ILE A 112 -8.12 15.54 -0.17
CA ILE A 112 -7.34 14.41 -0.67
C ILE A 112 -7.94 13.90 -1.98
N ARG A 113 -7.27 14.17 -3.09
CA ARG A 113 -7.61 13.55 -4.38
C ARG A 113 -7.18 12.09 -4.37
N ILE A 114 -8.14 11.20 -4.59
CA ILE A 114 -7.93 9.76 -4.53
C ILE A 114 -7.34 9.25 -5.84
N THR A 115 -6.27 8.47 -5.73
CA THR A 115 -5.57 7.80 -6.84
C THR A 115 -5.41 6.32 -6.55
N ARG A 116 -5.12 5.51 -7.57
CA ARG A 116 -4.79 4.09 -7.39
C ARG A 116 -3.56 3.89 -6.51
N ALA A 117 -2.52 4.69 -6.72
CA ALA A 117 -1.29 4.64 -5.91
C ALA A 117 -1.58 4.96 -4.43
N GLY A 118 -2.39 5.99 -4.16
CA GLY A 118 -2.83 6.36 -2.82
C GLY A 118 -3.57 5.22 -2.12
N ILE A 119 -4.57 4.65 -2.79
CA ILE A 119 -5.36 3.54 -2.23
C ILE A 119 -4.46 2.34 -1.91
N LEU A 120 -3.54 1.97 -2.81
CA LEU A 120 -2.65 0.83 -2.61
C LEU A 120 -1.62 1.06 -1.51
N ALA A 121 -1.06 2.27 -1.41
CA ALA A 121 -0.19 2.64 -0.30
C ALA A 121 -0.95 2.57 1.03
N ALA A 122 -2.14 3.16 1.10
CA ALA A 122 -2.94 3.12 2.31
C ALA A 122 -3.35 1.69 2.70
N ALA A 123 -3.56 0.81 1.72
CA ALA A 123 -3.84 -0.61 1.95
C ALA A 123 -2.61 -1.37 2.43
N HIS A 124 -1.40 -0.98 2.02
CA HIS A 124 -0.14 -1.49 2.59
C HIS A 124 -0.04 -1.13 4.08
N LEU A 125 -0.30 0.13 4.43
CA LEU A 125 -0.24 0.62 5.81
C LEU A 125 -1.26 -0.06 6.74
N ALA A 126 -2.54 -0.04 6.34
CA ALA A 126 -3.66 -0.32 7.25
C ALA A 126 -4.49 -1.54 6.83
N GLY A 127 -4.13 -2.21 5.73
CA GLY A 127 -4.92 -3.28 5.14
C GLY A 127 -6.11 -2.78 4.31
N PRO A 128 -6.53 -3.55 3.28
CA PRO A 128 -7.58 -3.12 2.35
C PRO A 128 -8.94 -2.92 3.03
N ALA A 129 -9.26 -3.69 4.07
CA ALA A 129 -10.52 -3.56 4.80
C ALA A 129 -10.69 -2.19 5.48
N ASN A 130 -9.62 -1.63 6.05
CA ASN A 130 -9.67 -0.33 6.70
C ASN A 130 -9.71 0.80 5.67
N VAL A 131 -9.05 0.64 4.52
CA VAL A 131 -9.17 1.59 3.40
C VAL A 131 -10.59 1.65 2.86
N ARG A 132 -11.27 0.50 2.73
CA ARG A 132 -12.70 0.47 2.36
C ARG A 132 -13.55 1.27 3.34
N GLN A 133 -13.36 1.04 4.64
CA GLN A 133 -14.07 1.77 5.69
C GLN A 133 -13.80 3.28 5.66
N TYR A 134 -12.55 3.69 5.42
CA TYR A 134 -12.20 5.10 5.26
C TYR A 134 -12.96 5.71 4.09
N LEU A 135 -12.89 5.09 2.90
CA LEU A 135 -13.51 5.62 1.68
C LEU A 135 -15.04 5.66 1.79
N ASP A 136 -15.68 4.60 2.27
CA ASP A 136 -17.14 4.54 2.42
C ASP A 136 -17.69 5.49 3.49
N SER A 137 -16.86 5.87 4.45
CA SER A 137 -17.22 6.83 5.50
C SER A 137 -16.77 8.26 5.18
N PHE A 138 -16.33 8.50 3.94
CA PHE A 138 -15.77 9.78 3.47
C PHE A 138 -14.70 10.37 4.40
N GLY A 139 -13.88 9.50 4.99
CA GLY A 139 -12.72 9.87 5.80
C GLY A 139 -12.96 9.93 7.30
N SER A 140 -14.20 9.76 7.78
CA SER A 140 -14.47 9.75 9.23
C SER A 140 -13.85 8.53 9.95
N LYS A 141 -13.73 7.38 9.28
CA LYS A 141 -13.02 6.20 9.80
C LYS A 141 -11.55 6.20 9.37
N ASN A 142 -10.71 6.96 10.08
CA ASN A 142 -9.29 7.14 9.75
C ASN A 142 -8.34 6.41 10.73
N LEU A 143 -8.17 5.10 10.52
CA LEU A 143 -7.29 4.29 11.35
C LEU A 143 -5.84 4.79 11.28
N LYS A 144 -5.15 4.71 12.42
CA LYS A 144 -3.72 5.00 12.56
C LYS A 144 -2.94 3.73 12.90
N ASP A 145 -1.73 3.62 12.37
CA ASP A 145 -0.78 2.59 12.77
C ASP A 145 -0.19 2.87 14.18
N ARG A 146 0.72 2.00 14.61
CA ARG A 146 1.40 2.13 15.92
C ARG A 146 2.38 3.30 16.02
N MET A 147 2.72 3.93 14.89
CA MET A 147 3.55 5.13 14.82
C MET A 147 2.71 6.41 14.69
N GLY A 148 1.37 6.30 14.67
CA GLY A 148 0.45 7.42 14.55
C GLY A 148 0.16 7.84 13.10
N THR A 149 0.68 7.11 12.11
CA THR A 149 0.45 7.37 10.69
C THR A 149 -0.92 6.88 10.28
N SER A 150 -1.71 7.75 9.66
CA SER A 150 -3.10 7.49 9.29
C SER A 150 -3.27 7.05 7.84
N ILE A 151 -4.44 6.46 7.52
CA ILE A 151 -4.86 6.15 6.15
C ILE A 151 -4.81 7.42 5.27
N SER A 152 -5.31 8.55 5.78
CA SER A 152 -5.27 9.82 5.05
C SER A 152 -3.85 10.29 4.76
N ASP A 153 -2.89 10.05 5.65
CA ASP A 153 -1.49 10.44 5.42
C ASP A 153 -0.92 9.72 4.20
N TYR A 154 -1.20 8.41 4.07
CA TYR A 154 -0.74 7.64 2.90
C TYR A 154 -1.53 7.99 1.64
N LEU A 155 -2.84 8.16 1.72
CA LEU A 155 -3.63 8.63 0.58
C LEU A 155 -3.10 9.97 0.05
N TYR A 156 -2.84 10.92 0.94
CA TYR A 156 -2.30 12.23 0.58
C TYR A 156 -0.87 12.12 0.02
N ARG A 157 0.03 11.40 0.72
CA ARG A 157 1.44 11.25 0.31
C ARG A 157 1.60 10.62 -1.07
N PHE A 158 0.70 9.70 -1.44
CA PHE A 158 0.73 8.98 -2.72
C PHE A 158 -0.37 9.43 -3.70
N SER A 159 -0.95 10.62 -3.50
CA SER A 159 -1.96 11.22 -4.38
C SER A 159 -1.40 11.89 -5.66
N ARG A 160 -0.08 11.98 -5.82
CA ARG A 160 0.60 12.77 -6.85
C ARG A 160 1.43 11.93 -7.82
#